data_AF-A0A7X9IUT0-F1
#
_entry.id   AF-A0A7X9IUT0-F1
#
_cell.length_a   1.000
_cell.length_b   1.000
_cell.length_c   1.000
_cell.angle_alpha   90.00
_cell.angle_beta   90.00
_cell.angle_gamma   90.00
#
_symmetry.space_group_name_H-M   'P 1'
#
loop_
_entity.id
_entity.type
_entity.pdbx_description
1 polymer ?
#
loop_
_entity_poly.entity_id
_entity_poly.type
_entity_poly.pdbx_seq_one_letter_code
_entity_poly.pdbx_strand_id
1 'polypeptide(L)'
;ADVPGEDAAAREAAVEMPASVDGLLDAARSALENGSTSRAIQLLQRAAQIDPGDPEIHANLGYAFLDAGRTAEARRAFERALQVGGAHPDALLGIGDILLSQGSEAAALDYYRRALAAARTPYQRRIAERKVHDLEERLGGSRSPAGTGATPAPATPPTTTTTTTGTGSRPVPISDTPAVGSEPPGLPPVTEP
;
A
#
# COMPACT_ATOMS: atom_id res chain seq x y z
N ALA A 1 -59.50 5.83 -2.86
CA ALA A 1 -58.40 5.22 -3.60
C ALA A 1 -57.34 6.31 -3.75
N ASP A 2 -56.34 6.42 -2.87
CA ASP A 2 -55.26 5.43 -2.63
C ASP A 2 -54.45 5.30 -3.95
N VAL A 3 -53.19 5.72 -4.11
CA VAL A 3 -52.10 6.23 -3.27
C VAL A 3 -51.18 7.07 -4.20
N PRO A 4 -50.81 8.33 -3.89
CA PRO A 4 -49.70 9.01 -4.56
C PRO A 4 -48.42 8.77 -3.74
N GLY A 5 -47.50 7.90 -4.18
CA GLY A 5 -46.22 7.81 -3.48
C GLY A 5 -45.26 6.65 -3.79
N GLU A 6 -45.71 5.52 -4.34
CA GLU A 6 -44.84 4.34 -4.42
C GLU A 6 -44.14 4.15 -5.79
N ASP A 7 -44.65 4.75 -6.86
CA ASP A 7 -44.07 4.58 -8.21
C ASP A 7 -42.90 5.53 -8.51
N ALA A 8 -42.75 6.66 -7.80
CA ALA A 8 -41.65 7.61 -8.08
C ALA A 8 -40.32 7.15 -7.47
N ALA A 9 -40.36 6.65 -6.23
CA ALA A 9 -39.17 6.14 -5.54
C ALA A 9 -38.68 4.79 -6.12
N ALA A 10 -39.58 3.98 -6.67
CA ALA A 10 -39.22 2.71 -7.32
C ALA A 10 -38.67 2.91 -8.74
N ARG A 11 -39.11 3.93 -9.47
CA ARG A 11 -38.62 4.20 -10.84
C ARG A 11 -37.23 4.83 -10.88
N GLU A 12 -36.79 5.53 -9.83
CA GLU A 12 -35.39 5.96 -9.69
C GLU A 12 -34.43 4.83 -9.26
N ALA A 13 -34.95 3.70 -8.78
CA ALA A 13 -34.14 2.51 -8.49
C ALA A 13 -33.85 1.67 -9.75
N ALA A 14 -34.56 1.92 -10.85
CA ALA A 14 -34.34 1.30 -12.16
C ALA A 14 -33.53 2.20 -13.11
N VAL A 15 -32.67 3.09 -12.57
CA VAL A 15 -31.51 3.56 -13.33
C VAL A 15 -30.80 2.30 -13.79
N GLU A 16 -30.70 2.09 -15.11
CA GLU A 16 -29.99 0.97 -15.71
C GLU A 16 -28.75 0.67 -14.88
N MET A 17 -28.75 -0.46 -14.18
CA MET A 17 -27.58 -0.88 -13.43
C MET A 17 -26.45 -0.91 -14.44
N PRO A 18 -25.40 -0.07 -14.29
CA PRO A 18 -24.39 0.04 -15.32
C PRO A 18 -23.81 -1.36 -15.56
N ALA A 19 -23.86 -1.82 -16.81
CA ALA A 19 -23.43 -3.17 -17.16
C ALA A 19 -21.89 -3.31 -17.11
N SER A 20 -21.19 -2.18 -17.14
CA SER A 20 -19.73 -2.10 -17.10
C SER A 20 -19.22 -1.96 -15.67
N VAL A 21 -18.05 -2.55 -15.40
CA VAL A 21 -17.35 -2.45 -14.11
C VAL A 21 -17.12 -0.99 -13.72
N ASP A 22 -16.61 -0.16 -14.64
CA ASP A 22 -16.36 1.27 -14.38
C ASP A 22 -17.63 2.02 -13.95
N GLY A 23 -18.75 1.79 -14.65
CA GLY A 23 -20.02 2.42 -14.30
C GLY A 23 -20.54 1.97 -12.93
N LEU A 24 -20.33 0.70 -12.56
CA LEU A 24 -20.66 0.20 -11.22
C LEU A 24 -19.78 0.83 -10.14
N LEU A 25 -18.49 1.04 -10.42
CA LEU A 25 -17.56 1.71 -9.52
C LEU A 25 -17.95 3.18 -9.29
N ASP A 26 -18.26 3.92 -10.36
CA ASP A 26 -18.71 5.31 -10.25
C ASP A 26 -20.04 5.42 -9.52
N ALA A 27 -21.01 4.55 -9.83
CA ALA A 27 -22.29 4.50 -9.14
C ALA A 27 -22.11 4.15 -7.65
N ALA A 28 -21.19 3.24 -7.31
CA ALA A 28 -20.89 2.88 -5.94
C ALA A 28 -20.24 4.04 -5.18
N ARG A 29 -19.30 4.76 -5.79
CA ARG A 29 -18.68 5.95 -5.20
C ARG A 29 -19.73 7.01 -4.91
N SER A 30 -20.61 7.30 -5.88
CA SER A 30 -21.71 8.23 -5.67
C SER A 30 -22.67 7.76 -4.57
N ALA A 31 -22.95 6.46 -4.49
CA ALA A 31 -23.78 5.91 -3.41
C ALA A 31 -23.12 6.07 -2.02
N LEU A 32 -21.79 5.95 -1.91
CA LEU A 32 -21.06 6.23 -0.66
C LEU A 32 -21.13 7.71 -0.29
N GLU A 33 -20.95 8.62 -1.24
CA GLU A 33 -21.07 10.07 -1.00
C GLU A 33 -22.46 10.48 -0.52
N ASN A 34 -23.50 9.79 -1.01
CA ASN A 34 -24.89 9.99 -0.60
C ASN A 34 -25.26 9.25 0.71
N GLY A 35 -24.30 8.63 1.40
CA GLY A 35 -24.52 7.86 2.63
C GLY A 35 -25.33 6.56 2.43
N SER A 36 -25.52 6.14 1.19
CA SER A 36 -26.25 4.92 0.81
C SER A 36 -25.31 3.72 0.78
N THR A 37 -24.65 3.45 1.90
CA THR A 37 -23.58 2.44 2.04
C THR A 37 -24.05 1.03 1.64
N SER A 38 -25.29 0.66 1.98
CA SER A 38 -25.89 -0.61 1.56
C SER A 38 -26.01 -0.75 0.04
N ARG A 39 -26.33 0.35 -0.67
CA ARG A 39 -26.42 0.35 -2.14
C ARG A 39 -25.02 0.25 -2.76
N ALA A 40 -24.05 0.97 -2.21
CA ALA A 40 -22.65 0.88 -2.66
C ALA A 40 -22.10 -0.56 -2.56
N ILE A 41 -22.35 -1.25 -1.45
CA ILE A 41 -21.92 -2.65 -1.26
C ILE A 41 -22.53 -3.55 -2.34
N GLN A 42 -23.82 -3.40 -2.66
CA GLN A 42 -24.47 -4.21 -3.70
C GLN A 42 -23.88 -3.96 -5.08
N LEU A 43 -23.64 -2.69 -5.44
CA LEU A 43 -23.04 -2.31 -6.71
C LEU A 43 -21.63 -2.88 -6.86
N LEU A 44 -20.81 -2.77 -5.80
CA LEU A 44 -19.45 -3.29 -5.80
C LEU A 44 -19.39 -4.82 -5.78
N GLN A 45 -20.33 -5.49 -5.10
CA GLN A 45 -20.44 -6.95 -5.18
C GLN A 45 -20.80 -7.40 -6.60
N ARG A 46 -21.63 -6.64 -7.31
CA ARG A 46 -21.92 -6.92 -8.72
C ARG A 46 -20.69 -6.69 -9.59
N ALA A 47 -19.94 -5.61 -9.36
CA ALA A 47 -18.69 -5.37 -10.06
C ALA A 47 -17.70 -6.53 -9.84
N ALA A 48 -17.57 -7.02 -8.61
CA ALA A 48 -16.70 -8.14 -8.26
C ALA A 48 -17.14 -9.48 -8.89
N GLN A 49 -18.42 -9.63 -9.25
CA GLN A 49 -18.88 -10.80 -10.01
C GLN A 49 -18.49 -10.73 -11.49
N ILE A 50 -18.35 -9.52 -12.04
CA ILE A 50 -17.98 -9.29 -13.44
C ILE A 50 -16.46 -9.38 -13.60
N ASP A 51 -15.72 -8.67 -12.75
CA ASP A 51 -14.26 -8.73 -12.70
C ASP A 51 -13.77 -9.00 -11.26
N PRO A 52 -13.57 -10.27 -10.87
CA PRO A 52 -13.06 -10.60 -9.54
C PRO A 52 -11.57 -10.26 -9.37
N GLY A 53 -10.84 -9.95 -10.45
CA GLY A 53 -9.41 -9.70 -10.45
C GLY A 53 -9.03 -8.24 -10.23
N ASP A 54 -9.98 -7.31 -10.28
CA ASP A 54 -9.70 -5.89 -10.12
C ASP A 54 -9.51 -5.53 -8.63
N PRO A 55 -8.31 -5.07 -8.22
CA PRO A 55 -8.06 -4.65 -6.85
C PRO A 55 -8.88 -3.42 -6.43
N GLU A 56 -9.26 -2.54 -7.35
CA GLU A 56 -10.00 -1.31 -7.02
C GLU A 56 -11.40 -1.63 -6.50
N ILE A 57 -12.07 -2.64 -7.07
CA ILE A 57 -13.38 -3.11 -6.61
C ILE A 57 -13.30 -3.59 -5.15
N HIS A 58 -12.29 -4.41 -4.83
CA HIS A 58 -12.11 -4.93 -3.47
C HIS A 58 -11.70 -3.85 -2.47
N ALA A 59 -10.91 -2.86 -2.91
CA ALA A 59 -10.57 -1.70 -2.08
C ALA A 59 -11.82 -0.85 -1.77
N ASN A 60 -12.65 -0.57 -2.77
CA ASN A 60 -13.90 0.16 -2.59
C ASN A 60 -14.90 -0.61 -1.73
N LEU A 61 -14.96 -1.94 -1.83
CA LEU A 61 -15.72 -2.78 -0.88
C LEU A 61 -15.22 -2.60 0.54
N GLY A 62 -13.90 -2.55 0.73
CA GLY A 62 -13.27 -2.29 2.02
C GLY A 62 -13.76 -0.98 2.64
N TYR A 63 -13.75 0.12 1.87
CA TYR A 63 -14.25 1.41 2.34
C TYR A 63 -15.76 1.39 2.62
N ALA A 64 -16.55 0.76 1.75
CA ALA A 64 -17.99 0.65 1.98
C ALA A 64 -18.30 -0.15 3.26
N PHE A 65 -17.55 -1.21 3.54
CA PHE A 65 -17.70 -1.94 4.80
C PHE A 65 -17.24 -1.15 6.02
N LEU A 66 -16.20 -0.33 5.90
CA LEU A 66 -15.78 0.58 6.98
C LEU A 66 -16.87 1.58 7.34
N ASP A 67 -17.47 2.21 6.33
CA ASP A 67 -18.57 3.17 6.50
C ASP A 67 -19.79 2.49 7.16
N ALA A 68 -20.06 1.22 6.80
CA ALA A 68 -21.10 0.40 7.42
C ALA A 68 -20.74 -0.10 8.84
N GLY A 69 -19.56 0.25 9.39
CA GLY A 69 -19.07 -0.24 10.68
C GLY A 69 -18.67 -1.73 10.70
N ARG A 70 -18.59 -2.37 9.53
CA ARG A 70 -18.27 -3.79 9.36
C ARG A 70 -16.76 -3.99 9.20
N THR A 71 -16.00 -3.63 10.22
CA THR A 71 -14.52 -3.57 10.20
C THR A 71 -13.85 -4.90 9.82
N ALA A 72 -14.39 -6.03 10.26
CA ALA A 72 -13.83 -7.35 9.96
C ALA A 72 -13.93 -7.69 8.46
N GLU A 73 -15.03 -7.32 7.83
CA GLU A 73 -15.27 -7.55 6.40
C GLU A 73 -14.50 -6.55 5.55
N ALA A 74 -14.39 -5.31 6.01
CA ALA A 74 -13.52 -4.32 5.39
C ALA A 74 -12.07 -4.83 5.30
N ARG A 75 -11.54 -5.36 6.41
CA ARG A 75 -10.18 -5.92 6.44
C ARG A 75 -10.00 -7.04 5.42
N ARG A 76 -10.96 -7.97 5.34
CA ARG A 76 -10.93 -9.07 4.35
C ARG A 76 -10.98 -8.55 2.91
N ALA A 77 -11.78 -7.53 2.64
CA ALA A 77 -11.88 -6.93 1.31
C ALA A 77 -10.56 -6.25 0.91
N PHE A 78 -9.95 -5.47 1.81
CA PHE A 78 -8.62 -4.89 1.55
C PHE A 78 -7.53 -5.95 1.37
N GLU A 79 -7.53 -7.02 2.17
CA GLU A 79 -6.61 -8.14 1.98
C GLU A 79 -6.81 -8.81 0.62
N ARG A 80 -8.06 -8.93 0.15
CA ARG A 80 -8.37 -9.44 -1.18
C ARG A 80 -7.82 -8.54 -2.28
N ALA A 81 -7.96 -7.22 -2.14
CA ALA A 81 -7.37 -6.24 -3.07
C ALA A 81 -5.85 -6.44 -3.19
N LEU A 82 -5.17 -6.66 -2.07
CA LEU A 82 -3.72 -6.92 -2.05
C LEU A 82 -3.33 -8.28 -2.65
N GLN A 83 -4.21 -9.27 -2.56
CA GLN A 83 -3.98 -10.59 -3.18
C GLN A 83 -4.12 -10.55 -4.71
N VAL A 84 -5.08 -9.79 -5.24
CA VAL A 84 -5.37 -9.77 -6.69
C VAL A 84 -4.51 -8.74 -7.44
N GLY A 85 -4.30 -7.56 -6.88
CA GLY A 85 -3.56 -6.46 -7.53
C GLY A 85 -2.15 -6.20 -7.00
N GLY A 86 -1.71 -6.95 -5.98
CA GLY A 86 -0.46 -6.71 -5.30
C GLY A 86 -0.49 -5.44 -4.43
N ALA A 87 0.59 -4.66 -4.42
CA ALA A 87 0.69 -3.47 -3.58
C ALA A 87 -0.27 -2.36 -4.04
N HIS A 88 -1.46 -2.31 -3.44
CA HIS A 88 -2.47 -1.28 -3.67
C HIS A 88 -2.47 -0.26 -2.51
N PRO A 89 -2.13 1.02 -2.76
CA PRO A 89 -1.90 2.00 -1.71
C PRO A 89 -3.15 2.25 -0.86
N ASP A 90 -4.33 2.39 -1.47
CA ASP A 90 -5.58 2.65 -0.75
C ASP A 90 -5.99 1.47 0.16
N ALA A 91 -5.75 0.23 -0.26
CA ALA A 91 -6.00 -0.95 0.58
C ALA A 91 -5.02 -1.04 1.76
N LEU A 92 -3.74 -0.68 1.55
CA LEU A 92 -2.75 -0.60 2.63
C LEU A 92 -3.11 0.50 3.63
N LEU A 93 -3.58 1.65 3.15
CA LEU A 93 -4.10 2.72 4.01
C LEU A 93 -5.32 2.26 4.81
N GLY A 94 -6.28 1.59 4.16
CA GLY A 94 -7.48 1.07 4.82
C GLY A 94 -7.17 0.07 5.93
N ILE A 95 -6.23 -0.85 5.71
CA ILE A 95 -5.78 -1.78 6.77
C ILE A 95 -5.06 -1.02 7.89
N GLY A 96 -4.22 -0.04 7.55
CA GLY A 96 -3.56 0.81 8.54
C GLY A 96 -4.56 1.57 9.42
N ASP A 97 -5.62 2.12 8.82
CA ASP A 97 -6.68 2.84 9.54
C ASP A 97 -7.45 1.89 10.49
N ILE A 98 -7.73 0.67 10.04
CA ILE A 98 -8.33 -0.38 10.89
C ILE A 98 -7.43 -0.69 12.08
N LEU A 99 -6.13 -0.92 11.85
CA LEU A 99 -5.17 -1.23 12.91
C LEU A 99 -5.01 -0.07 13.89
N LEU A 100 -5.04 1.16 13.38
CA LEU A 100 -4.98 2.36 14.19
C LEU A 100 -6.20 2.46 15.11
N SER A 101 -7.41 2.20 14.60
CA SER A 101 -8.63 2.16 15.41
C SER A 101 -8.60 1.06 16.49
N GLN A 102 -7.83 0.00 16.26
CA GLN A 102 -7.61 -1.10 17.21
C GLN A 102 -6.47 -0.81 18.20
N GLY A 103 -5.86 0.37 18.16
CA GLY A 103 -4.74 0.78 19.03
C GLY A 103 -3.38 0.21 18.64
N SER A 104 -3.28 -0.48 17.50
CA SER A 104 -2.04 -1.06 17.00
C SER A 104 -1.25 -0.06 16.16
N GLU A 105 -0.83 1.07 16.76
CA GLU A 105 -0.20 2.19 16.07
C GLU A 105 1.09 1.80 15.33
N ALA A 106 1.95 0.99 15.96
CA ALA A 106 3.20 0.54 15.33
C ALA A 106 2.96 -0.32 14.09
N ALA A 107 1.92 -1.17 14.11
CA ALA A 107 1.53 -1.96 12.95
C ALA A 107 0.90 -1.06 11.87
N ALA A 108 0.03 -0.12 12.25
CA ALA A 108 -0.55 0.84 11.32
C ALA A 108 0.53 1.65 10.58
N LEU A 109 1.58 2.08 11.29
CA LEU A 109 2.71 2.80 10.70
C LEU A 109 3.45 1.99 9.64
N ASP A 110 3.66 0.69 9.86
CA ASP A 110 4.26 -0.20 8.85
C ASP A 110 3.41 -0.24 7.57
N TYR A 111 2.09 -0.40 7.71
CA TYR A 111 1.17 -0.40 6.58
C TYR A 111 1.15 0.95 5.84
N TYR A 112 1.21 2.09 6.54
CA TYR A 112 1.29 3.40 5.90
C TYR A 112 2.61 3.62 5.16
N ARG A 113 3.74 3.14 5.70
CA ARG A 113 5.03 3.19 4.98
C ARG A 113 5.00 2.33 3.72
N ARG A 114 4.37 1.16 3.78
CA ARG A 114 4.14 0.31 2.60
C ARG A 114 3.22 1.00 1.59
N ALA A 115 2.17 1.69 2.04
CA ALA A 115 1.30 2.48 1.18
C ALA A 115 2.07 3.62 0.48
N LEU A 116 2.95 4.30 1.22
CA LEU A 116 3.83 5.34 0.69
C LEU A 116 4.79 4.80 -0.37
N ALA A 117 5.38 3.63 -0.14
CA ALA A 117 6.24 2.96 -1.11
C ALA A 117 5.47 2.50 -2.36
N ALA A 118 4.20 2.11 -2.20
CA ALA A 118 3.32 1.66 -3.28
C ALA A 118 2.62 2.80 -4.03
N ALA A 119 2.70 4.04 -3.54
CA ALA A 119 2.02 5.19 -4.12
C ALA A 119 2.49 5.45 -5.55
N ARG A 120 1.54 5.50 -6.49
CA ARG A 120 1.83 5.75 -7.91
C ARG A 120 1.57 7.20 -8.31
N THR A 121 0.78 7.91 -7.53
CA THR A 121 0.42 9.31 -7.78
C THR A 121 0.92 10.23 -6.66
N PRO A 122 1.19 11.51 -6.94
CA PRO A 122 1.56 12.49 -5.91
C PRO A 122 0.44 12.66 -4.86
N TYR A 123 -0.82 12.46 -5.26
CA TYR A 123 -1.97 12.49 -4.36
C TYR A 123 -1.90 11.34 -3.33
N GLN A 124 -1.73 10.09 -3.78
CA GLN A 124 -1.58 8.93 -2.90
C GLN A 124 -0.37 9.08 -1.97
N ARG A 125 0.76 9.54 -2.52
CA ARG A 125 1.97 9.81 -1.76
C ARG A 125 1.72 10.80 -0.63
N ARG A 126 1.09 11.95 -0.92
CA ARG A 126 0.83 12.99 0.08
C ARG A 126 -0.08 12.51 1.21
N ILE A 127 -1.09 11.69 0.90
CA ILE A 127 -1.98 11.12 1.93
C ILE A 127 -1.21 10.14 2.83
N ALA A 128 -0.43 9.26 2.23
CA ALA A 128 0.38 8.30 2.97
C ALA A 128 1.46 9.00 3.81
N GLU A 129 2.17 9.98 3.26
CA GLU A 129 3.16 10.81 3.97
C GLU A 129 2.56 11.46 5.20
N ARG A 130 1.38 12.10 5.07
CA ARG A 130 0.70 12.72 6.21
C ARG A 130 0.43 11.70 7.31
N LYS A 131 -0.17 10.56 6.96
CA LYS A 131 -0.49 9.50 7.94
C LYS A 131 0.76 8.90 8.60
N VAL A 132 1.84 8.72 7.85
CA VAL A 132 3.14 8.27 8.38
C VAL A 132 3.68 9.30 9.37
N HIS A 133 3.74 10.56 8.97
CA HIS A 133 4.26 11.65 9.80
C HIS A 133 3.47 11.80 11.10
N ASP A 134 2.14 11.87 11.02
CA ASP A 134 1.26 12.01 12.18
C ASP A 134 1.48 10.89 13.21
N LEU A 135 1.69 9.65 12.75
CA LEU A 135 1.98 8.52 13.62
C LEU A 135 3.41 8.48 14.14
N GLU A 136 4.39 8.86 13.34
CA GLU A 136 5.79 8.96 13.76
C GLU A 136 5.97 10.03 14.83
N GLU A 137 5.28 11.16 14.74
CA GLU A 137 5.29 12.18 15.77
C GLU A 137 4.61 11.71 17.06
N ARG A 138 3.49 10.98 16.97
CA ARG A 138 2.84 10.40 18.17
C ARG A 138 3.74 9.38 18.87
N LEU A 139 4.35 8.48 18.10
CA LEU A 139 5.22 7.42 18.62
C LEU A 139 6.59 7.95 19.06
N GLY A 140 7.13 8.94 18.34
CA GLY A 140 8.40 9.62 18.61
C GLY A 140 8.30 10.63 19.75
N GLY A 141 7.16 11.32 19.91
CA GLY A 141 6.85 12.16 21.07
C GLY A 141 6.70 11.34 22.36
N SER A 142 6.33 10.07 22.25
CA SER A 142 6.37 9.09 23.35
C SER A 142 7.78 8.57 23.66
N ARG A 143 8.74 8.77 22.74
CA ARG A 143 10.19 8.60 22.96
C ARG A 143 10.86 9.97 23.02
N SER A 144 10.61 10.72 24.08
CA SER A 144 11.54 11.77 24.50
C SER A 144 12.84 11.11 24.97
N PRO A 145 14.01 11.28 24.32
CA PRO A 145 15.23 11.35 25.10
C PRO A 145 15.27 12.75 25.70
N ALA A 146 14.75 12.85 26.92
CA ALA A 146 15.31 13.83 27.83
C ALA A 146 16.82 13.59 27.88
N GLY A 147 17.60 14.62 27.56
CA GLY A 147 19.03 14.69 27.88
C GLY A 147 19.97 14.01 26.88
N THR A 148 20.40 14.76 25.87
CA THR A 148 21.77 15.31 25.89
C THR A 148 21.92 16.32 24.76
N GLY A 149 21.83 17.59 25.14
CA GLY A 149 22.59 18.62 24.44
C GLY A 149 24.07 18.27 24.57
N ALA A 150 24.61 17.62 23.54
CA ALA A 150 26.04 17.51 23.32
C ALA A 150 26.26 17.98 21.89
N THR A 151 26.41 19.28 21.73
CA THR A 151 27.18 19.86 20.63
C THR A 151 28.50 19.09 20.56
N PRO A 152 28.87 18.43 19.46
CA PRO A 152 30.26 18.06 19.27
C PRO A 152 31.04 19.37 19.06
N ALA A 153 31.73 19.82 20.10
CA ALA A 153 32.77 20.83 19.94
C ALA A 153 33.82 20.32 18.93
N PRO A 154 34.34 21.17 18.03
CA PRO A 154 35.33 20.74 17.06
C PRO A 154 36.66 20.44 17.77
N ALA A 155 37.02 19.15 17.87
CA ALA A 155 38.33 18.74 18.32
C ALA A 155 39.30 18.71 17.13
N THR A 156 40.00 19.82 16.90
CA THR A 156 41.39 19.75 16.40
C THR A 156 42.31 19.60 17.62
N PRO A 157 43.37 18.78 17.53
CA PRO A 157 44.72 19.38 17.49
C PRO A 157 45.75 18.49 16.73
N PRO A 158 47.06 18.77 16.84
CA PRO A 158 47.86 19.52 15.90
C PRO A 158 48.64 18.65 14.90
N THR A 159 49.07 19.31 13.83
CA THR A 159 50.11 18.86 12.90
C THR A 159 51.41 18.51 13.62
N THR A 160 51.93 17.29 13.41
CA THR A 160 53.35 17.00 13.51
C THR A 160 53.83 16.31 12.23
N THR A 161 54.53 17.10 11.42
CA THR A 161 55.48 16.62 10.41
C THR A 161 56.63 15.90 11.14
N THR A 162 57.08 14.74 10.66
CA THR A 162 58.51 14.39 10.42
C THR A 162 58.64 12.96 9.88
N THR A 163 59.02 12.90 8.61
CA THR A 163 59.88 11.94 7.88
C THR A 163 60.68 10.92 8.71
N THR A 164 60.73 9.64 8.29
CA THR A 164 61.99 8.84 8.09
C THR A 164 61.67 7.41 7.61
N THR A 165 61.96 7.19 6.31
CA THR A 165 62.72 6.10 5.68
C THR A 165 62.88 4.72 6.38
N GLY A 166 62.61 3.64 5.62
CA GLY A 166 63.07 2.28 5.89
C GLY A 166 62.23 1.20 5.18
N THR A 167 62.44 0.98 3.87
CA THR A 167 63.24 -0.13 3.30
C THR A 167 62.62 -1.53 3.44
N GLY A 168 62.13 -2.05 2.30
CA GLY A 168 62.39 -3.42 1.87
C GLY A 168 61.39 -4.51 2.29
N SER A 169 60.51 -4.89 1.36
CA SER A 169 60.46 -6.25 0.76
C SER A 169 59.05 -6.59 0.24
N ARG A 170 58.94 -6.67 -1.08
CA ARG A 170 57.95 -7.48 -1.83
C ARG A 170 58.57 -8.88 -2.07
N PRO A 171 57.87 -9.86 -2.69
CA PRO A 171 56.44 -10.20 -2.72
C PRO A 171 56.20 -11.73 -2.50
N VAL A 172 54.95 -12.17 -2.43
CA VAL A 172 54.53 -13.50 -2.93
C VAL A 172 53.07 -13.45 -3.39
N PRO A 173 52.79 -13.71 -4.68
CA PRO A 173 51.45 -13.99 -5.21
C PRO A 173 51.37 -15.45 -5.70
N ILE A 174 50.34 -16.20 -5.29
CA ILE A 174 49.86 -17.48 -5.86
C ILE A 174 48.46 -17.73 -5.25
N SER A 175 47.40 -18.23 -5.89
CA SER A 175 47.08 -18.63 -7.26
C SER A 175 45.54 -18.43 -7.36
N ASP A 176 45.01 -17.83 -8.42
CA ASP A 176 44.59 -18.51 -9.66
C ASP A 176 43.74 -19.76 -9.42
N THR A 177 42.41 -19.58 -9.46
CA THR A 177 41.48 -20.61 -9.96
C THR A 177 40.33 -19.91 -10.71
N PRO A 178 40.35 -19.86 -12.05
CA PRO A 178 39.16 -19.78 -12.86
C PRO A 178 38.69 -21.20 -13.17
N ALA A 179 37.55 -21.61 -12.61
CA ALA A 179 36.87 -22.80 -13.10
C ALA A 179 36.18 -22.46 -14.44
N VAL A 180 36.85 -22.87 -15.51
CA VAL A 180 36.31 -23.24 -16.82
C VAL A 180 35.03 -24.11 -16.60
N GLY A 181 33.89 -23.88 -17.24
CA GLY A 181 33.66 -24.06 -18.67
C GLY A 181 33.15 -25.48 -18.94
N SER A 182 31.85 -25.64 -19.18
CA SER A 182 31.15 -26.77 -19.86
C SER A 182 29.68 -26.34 -20.04
N GLU A 183 29.32 -25.61 -21.09
CA GLU A 183 28.89 -26.07 -22.42
C GLU A 183 27.35 -25.89 -22.58
N PRO A 184 26.86 -25.20 -23.65
CA PRO A 184 25.44 -25.07 -24.02
C PRO A 184 25.10 -26.02 -25.20
N PRO A 185 24.03 -25.81 -26.00
CA PRO A 185 22.59 -25.72 -25.76
C PRO A 185 21.85 -26.94 -26.41
N GLY A 186 20.58 -27.19 -26.08
CA GLY A 186 19.84 -28.20 -26.85
C GLY A 186 18.38 -28.37 -26.47
N LEU A 187 17.49 -27.81 -27.30
CA LEU A 187 16.36 -28.51 -27.93
C LEU A 187 15.60 -27.51 -28.83
N PRO A 188 15.44 -27.78 -30.14
CA PRO A 188 14.56 -27.03 -31.02
C PRO A 188 13.08 -27.48 -30.89
N PRO A 189 12.11 -26.70 -31.43
CA PRO A 189 10.68 -26.97 -31.31
C PRO A 189 10.19 -27.97 -32.37
N VAL A 190 9.13 -28.72 -32.05
CA VAL A 190 8.37 -29.58 -32.99
C VAL A 190 6.91 -29.50 -32.56
N THR A 191 6.10 -28.61 -33.17
CA THR A 191 5.23 -28.82 -34.35
C THR A 191 4.03 -29.74 -34.09
N GLU A 192 2.85 -29.09 -34.14
CA GLU A 192 1.46 -29.56 -34.33
C GLU A 192 1.29 -30.73 -35.32
N PRO A 193 0.17 -31.45 -35.26
CA PRO A 193 -1.08 -31.01 -35.92
C PRO A 193 -2.30 -30.86 -35.01
#